data_AF-A0A6N7M9C9-F1
#
_entry.id   AF-A0A6N7M9C9-F1
#
_cell.length_a   1.000
_cell.length_b   1.000
_cell.length_c   1.000
_cell.angle_alpha   90.00
_cell.angle_beta   90.00
_cell.angle_gamma   90.00
#
_symmetry.space_group_name_H-M   'P 1'
#
loop_
_entity.id
_entity.type
_entity.pdbx_description
1 polymer ?
#
loop_
_entity_poly.entity_id
_entity_poly.type
_entity_poly.pdbx_seq_one_letter_code
_entity_poly.pdbx_strand_id
1 'polypeptide(L)'
;MFEKLLKFSVIFLFVFLLASCQPSQERKQQFVDKDLESLDEISDQIEELIEDEKSIFYGLYSPFEVSQIFERIGAVYTPQILNPIRKSSQYSSSSKIAVNLGVYGVDLSYIKMFNQPQDALNYMLVINKLARELGIPEEILIISLESIEKNLADTDSLVQMASSTFAVTENYLKEQNRESAAGLIILGGWVEALYIATTSLYDEENPNQEIIERIAEQKYSLNSLISFMKNYYDDPMVVYYLRMLKVLKKYFDEFEIYFEKGDVEIDTVNQVIKANKNHMDISREIVFKIKSIVETIRGEIVI
;
A
#
# COMPACT_ATOMS: atom_id res chain seq x y z
N MET A 1 4.59 -60.58 43.35
CA MET A 1 5.78 -60.06 42.63
C MET A 1 5.42 -59.14 41.45
N PHE A 2 4.13 -58.80 41.22
CA PHE A 2 3.71 -57.94 40.10
C PHE A 2 3.29 -56.50 40.48
N GLU A 3 3.01 -56.20 41.75
CA GLU A 3 2.60 -54.84 42.15
C GLU A 3 3.78 -53.90 42.48
N LYS A 4 4.99 -54.42 42.72
CA LYS A 4 6.17 -53.60 43.00
C LYS A 4 6.90 -53.10 41.74
N LEU A 5 6.60 -53.67 40.56
CA LEU A 5 7.19 -53.25 39.28
C LEU A 5 6.42 -52.09 38.63
N LEU A 6 5.13 -51.89 38.95
CA LEU A 6 4.34 -50.80 38.38
C LEU A 6 4.66 -49.43 39.01
N LYS A 7 5.08 -49.39 40.28
CA LYS A 7 5.40 -48.14 40.99
C LYS A 7 6.77 -47.56 40.64
N PHE A 8 7.67 -48.34 40.03
CA PHE A 8 8.97 -47.84 39.59
C PHE A 8 8.96 -47.29 38.15
N SER A 9 7.90 -47.57 37.37
CA SER A 9 7.77 -47.07 36.00
C SER A 9 7.14 -45.68 35.89
N VAL A 10 6.50 -45.18 36.95
CA VAL A 10 5.83 -43.86 36.94
C VAL A 10 6.77 -42.72 37.39
N ILE A 11 7.90 -43.05 38.03
CA ILE A 11 8.85 -42.04 38.54
C ILE A 11 9.95 -41.70 37.50
N PHE A 12 10.08 -42.47 36.41
CA PHE A 12 11.07 -42.19 35.35
C PHE A 12 10.50 -41.40 34.15
N LEU A 13 9.23 -40.98 34.18
CA LEU A 13 8.59 -40.21 33.12
C LEU A 13 8.29 -38.74 33.51
N PHE A 14 8.94 -38.21 34.55
CA PHE A 14 8.70 -36.84 35.02
C PHE A 14 9.97 -35.96 35.05
N VAL A 15 11.09 -36.41 34.47
CA VAL A 15 12.39 -35.69 34.52
C VAL A 15 12.83 -35.12 33.16
N PHE A 16 12.05 -35.27 32.09
CA PHE A 16 12.43 -34.76 30.75
C PHE A 16 11.76 -33.46 30.29
N LEU A 17 11.10 -32.70 31.18
CA LEU A 17 10.44 -31.43 30.82
C LEU A 17 11.18 -30.15 31.25
N LEU A 18 12.45 -30.23 31.67
CA LEU A 18 13.21 -29.05 32.11
C LEU A 18 14.51 -28.82 31.32
N ALA A 19 14.43 -28.83 29.98
CA ALA A 19 15.55 -28.40 29.14
C ALA A 19 15.06 -27.75 27.84
N SER A 20 14.50 -26.53 27.93
CA SER A 20 14.71 -25.45 26.96
C SER A 20 13.99 -24.17 27.40
N CYS A 21 14.52 -23.51 28.43
CA CYS A 21 14.31 -22.07 28.61
C CYS A 21 15.66 -21.41 28.29
N GLN A 22 15.85 -21.10 27.01
CA GLN A 22 16.84 -20.11 26.61
C GLN A 22 16.16 -18.74 26.79
N PRO A 23 16.73 -17.79 27.53
CA PRO A 23 16.19 -16.45 27.57
C PRO A 23 16.44 -15.84 26.19
N SER A 24 15.41 -15.84 25.36
CA SER A 24 15.37 -15.00 24.17
C SER A 24 15.48 -13.57 24.68
N GLN A 25 16.64 -12.96 24.47
CA GLN A 25 16.78 -11.51 24.49
C GLN A 25 15.62 -10.96 23.66
N GLU A 26 14.69 -10.28 24.32
CA GLU A 26 13.83 -9.30 23.67
C GLU A 26 14.78 -8.31 22.99
N ARG A 27 15.02 -8.53 21.71
CA ARG A 27 15.51 -7.50 20.84
C ARG A 27 14.35 -6.52 20.80
N LYS A 28 14.40 -5.51 21.67
CA LYS A 28 13.66 -4.26 21.46
C LYS A 28 14.11 -3.73 20.09
N GLN A 29 13.46 -4.20 19.03
CA GLN A 29 13.33 -3.40 17.83
C GLN A 29 12.43 -2.27 18.26
N GLN A 30 13.09 -1.18 18.61
CA GLN A 30 12.52 0.14 18.68
C GLN A 30 12.07 0.47 17.24
N PHE A 31 10.92 -0.07 16.83
CA PHE A 31 10.15 0.55 15.78
C PHE A 31 9.57 1.83 16.40
N VAL A 32 9.78 2.89 15.66
CA VAL A 32 9.67 4.27 16.09
C VAL A 32 8.18 4.58 16.31
N ASP A 33 7.81 4.76 17.57
CA ASP A 33 6.48 5.18 18.08
C ASP A 33 6.10 6.63 17.67
N LYS A 34 6.61 7.13 16.53
CA LYS A 34 6.54 8.55 16.17
C LYS A 34 5.57 8.86 15.02
N ASP A 35 4.81 7.86 14.56
CA ASP A 35 4.10 7.93 13.28
C ASP A 35 2.62 8.35 13.38
N LEU A 36 2.17 8.84 14.55
CA LEU A 36 0.81 9.34 14.73
C LEU A 36 0.67 10.85 14.48
N GLU A 37 1.77 11.60 14.47
CA GLU A 37 1.81 13.02 14.06
C GLU A 37 2.28 13.22 12.61
N SER A 38 2.63 12.14 11.88
CA SER A 38 3.52 12.23 10.73
C SER A 38 2.88 12.02 9.36
N LEU A 39 1.56 11.84 9.22
CA LEU A 39 0.98 11.68 7.87
C LEU A 39 0.96 13.00 7.09
N ASP A 40 0.62 14.11 7.74
CA ASP A 40 0.72 15.43 7.11
C ASP A 40 2.20 15.76 6.87
N GLU A 41 3.11 15.43 7.80
CA GLU A 41 4.56 15.62 7.57
C GLU A 41 5.11 14.74 6.44
N ILE A 42 4.66 13.49 6.28
CA ILE A 42 5.10 12.60 5.20
C ILE A 42 4.46 13.02 3.87
N SER A 43 3.19 13.43 3.86
CA SER A 43 2.51 13.99 2.69
C SER A 43 3.19 15.29 2.24
N ASP A 44 3.44 16.21 3.16
CA ASP A 44 4.13 17.48 2.90
C ASP A 44 5.59 17.24 2.46
N GLN A 45 6.28 16.27 3.06
CA GLN A 45 7.62 15.86 2.61
C GLN A 45 7.57 15.23 1.22
N ILE A 46 6.57 14.42 0.91
CA ILE A 46 6.37 13.86 -0.43
C ILE A 46 6.06 14.98 -1.43
N GLU A 47 5.22 15.96 -1.09
CA GLU A 47 4.95 17.13 -1.93
C GLU A 47 6.23 17.95 -2.18
N GLU A 48 7.03 18.23 -1.14
CA GLU A 48 8.35 18.89 -1.26
C GLU A 48 9.31 18.06 -2.14
N LEU A 49 9.29 16.73 -2.00
CA LEU A 49 10.10 15.81 -2.81
C LEU A 49 9.61 15.67 -4.26
N ILE A 50 8.30 15.85 -4.51
CA ILE A 50 7.68 15.88 -5.84
C ILE A 50 8.02 17.18 -6.58
N GLU A 51 8.28 18.29 -5.87
CA GLU A 51 8.86 19.49 -6.48
C GLU A 51 10.22 19.24 -7.12
N ASP A 52 11.00 18.31 -6.56
CA ASP A 52 12.27 17.87 -7.12
C ASP A 52 12.02 16.75 -8.15
N GLU A 53 12.02 17.10 -9.45
CA GLU A 53 11.60 16.24 -10.57
C GLU A 53 12.25 14.84 -10.64
N LYS A 54 13.27 14.54 -9.83
CA LYS A 54 14.09 13.32 -9.94
C LYS A 54 14.28 12.53 -8.64
N SER A 55 13.35 12.70 -7.72
CA SER A 55 13.18 11.80 -6.58
C SER A 55 12.52 10.50 -7.02
N ILE A 56 13.16 9.36 -6.71
CA ILE A 56 12.64 8.00 -6.94
C ILE A 56 12.33 7.35 -5.58
N PHE A 57 11.06 7.05 -5.37
CA PHE A 57 10.55 6.50 -4.14
C PHE A 57 10.71 4.97 -4.09
N TYR A 58 11.34 4.44 -3.04
CA TYR A 58 11.49 3.00 -2.82
C TYR A 58 10.86 2.50 -1.52
N GLY A 59 10.24 3.38 -0.74
CA GLY A 59 9.53 3.03 0.47
C GLY A 59 8.18 2.35 0.29
N LEU A 60 7.57 2.00 1.42
CA LEU A 60 6.15 1.65 1.50
C LEU A 60 5.38 2.92 1.84
N TYR A 61 4.55 3.36 0.91
CA TYR A 61 3.78 4.59 1.05
C TYR A 61 2.30 4.28 1.23
N SER A 62 1.60 5.18 1.90
CA SER A 62 0.15 5.11 2.05
C SER A 62 -0.54 5.23 0.68
N PRO A 63 -1.78 4.74 0.53
CA PRO A 63 -2.51 4.87 -0.73
C PRO A 63 -2.56 6.30 -1.29
N PHE A 64 -2.65 7.32 -0.43
CA PHE A 64 -2.63 8.72 -0.85
C PHE A 64 -1.28 9.12 -1.42
N GLU A 65 -0.21 8.83 -0.69
CA GLU A 65 1.16 9.14 -1.11
C GLU A 65 1.53 8.46 -2.44
N VAL A 66 1.14 7.19 -2.64
CA VAL A 66 1.38 6.49 -3.91
C VAL A 66 0.72 7.21 -5.09
N SER A 67 -0.45 7.81 -4.87
CA SER A 67 -1.17 8.53 -5.93
C SER A 67 -0.57 9.90 -6.27
N GLN A 68 0.08 10.56 -5.30
CA GLN A 68 0.71 11.88 -5.51
C GLN A 68 1.88 11.84 -6.50
N ILE A 69 2.50 10.67 -6.67
CA ILE A 69 3.58 10.42 -7.64
C ILE A 69 3.19 10.83 -9.08
N PHE A 70 1.90 10.99 -9.37
CA PHE A 70 1.37 11.26 -10.71
C PHE A 70 0.61 12.59 -10.88
N GLU A 71 0.59 13.48 -9.88
CA GLU A 71 -0.26 14.70 -9.84
C GLU A 71 0.02 15.74 -10.96
N ARG A 72 1.13 15.63 -11.71
CA ARG A 72 1.58 16.66 -12.68
C ARG A 72 1.25 16.40 -14.13
N ILE A 73 0.47 15.37 -14.43
CA ILE A 73 0.24 14.94 -15.80
C ILE A 73 -1.11 15.48 -16.29
N GLY A 74 -1.13 16.15 -17.46
CA GLY A 74 -2.30 16.75 -18.09
C GLY A 74 -3.37 15.77 -18.58
N ALA A 75 -3.87 14.93 -17.67
CA ALA A 75 -4.88 13.93 -17.91
C ALA A 75 -6.29 14.52 -17.84
N VAL A 76 -7.28 13.73 -18.26
CA VAL A 76 -8.70 14.07 -18.20
C VAL A 76 -9.39 13.14 -17.20
N TYR A 77 -10.24 13.70 -16.36
CA TYR A 77 -11.00 12.94 -15.38
C TYR A 77 -11.84 11.84 -16.06
N THR A 78 -11.55 10.58 -15.75
CA THR A 78 -12.25 9.42 -16.31
C THR A 78 -12.83 8.56 -15.20
N PRO A 79 -14.06 8.83 -14.73
CA PRO A 79 -14.64 8.13 -13.57
C PRO A 79 -14.87 6.62 -13.81
N GLN A 80 -14.81 6.16 -15.06
CA GLN A 80 -15.02 4.75 -15.42
C GLN A 80 -13.86 3.84 -15.01
N ILE A 81 -12.67 4.38 -14.75
CA ILE A 81 -11.51 3.59 -14.31
C ILE A 81 -11.58 3.27 -12.80
N LEU A 82 -12.30 4.08 -12.04
CA LEU A 82 -12.38 4.01 -10.58
C LEU A 82 -13.17 2.79 -10.12
N ASN A 83 -12.90 2.33 -8.90
CA ASN A 83 -13.64 1.22 -8.31
C ASN A 83 -15.08 1.67 -7.96
N PRO A 84 -16.14 1.14 -8.60
CA PRO A 84 -17.47 1.66 -8.37
C PRO A 84 -17.90 1.53 -6.91
N ILE A 85 -18.42 2.61 -6.30
CA ILE A 85 -18.87 2.64 -4.89
C ILE A 85 -19.84 1.50 -4.52
N ARG A 86 -20.64 1.03 -5.48
CA ARG A 86 -21.60 -0.08 -5.30
C ARG A 86 -20.92 -1.42 -4.98
N LYS A 87 -19.65 -1.60 -5.32
CA LYS A 87 -18.88 -2.81 -5.02
C LYS A 87 -18.47 -2.90 -3.55
N SER A 88 -18.47 -1.78 -2.82
CA SER A 88 -18.15 -1.74 -1.39
C SER A 88 -19.01 -2.67 -0.52
N SER A 89 -20.20 -3.07 -0.96
CA SER A 89 -21.07 -4.03 -0.25
C SER A 89 -20.79 -5.50 -0.61
N GLN A 90 -19.91 -5.76 -1.58
CA GLN A 90 -19.59 -7.11 -2.07
C GLN A 90 -18.36 -7.69 -1.37
N TYR A 91 -17.53 -6.85 -0.74
CA TYR A 91 -16.35 -7.29 0.01
C TYR A 91 -16.77 -7.90 1.34
N SER A 92 -16.62 -9.22 1.47
CA SER A 92 -17.17 -10.00 2.59
C SER A 92 -16.12 -10.53 3.57
N SER A 93 -14.83 -10.47 3.22
CA SER A 93 -13.73 -10.93 4.08
C SER A 93 -12.84 -9.76 4.52
N SER A 94 -12.22 -9.87 5.70
CA SER A 94 -11.29 -8.86 6.21
C SER A 94 -10.16 -8.56 5.21
N SER A 95 -9.64 -9.58 4.53
CA SER A 95 -8.58 -9.39 3.52
C SER A 95 -9.08 -8.64 2.29
N LYS A 96 -10.30 -8.91 1.83
CA LYS A 96 -10.93 -8.21 0.70
C LYS A 96 -11.28 -6.77 1.04
N ILE A 97 -11.76 -6.53 2.26
CA ILE A 97 -12.03 -5.18 2.78
C ILE A 97 -10.71 -4.40 2.87
N ALA A 98 -9.66 -4.99 3.45
CA ALA A 98 -8.36 -4.34 3.59
C ALA A 98 -7.76 -3.94 2.24
N VAL A 99 -7.67 -4.86 1.27
CA VAL A 99 -7.10 -4.54 -0.04
C VAL A 99 -7.94 -3.51 -0.80
N ASN A 100 -9.27 -3.56 -0.70
CA ASN A 100 -10.13 -2.58 -1.37
C ASN A 100 -10.20 -1.23 -0.64
N LEU A 101 -9.97 -1.20 0.67
CA LEU A 101 -9.77 0.06 1.39
C LEU A 101 -8.62 0.83 0.75
N GLY A 102 -7.47 0.17 0.53
CA GLY A 102 -6.35 0.75 -0.23
C GLY A 102 -6.71 1.28 -1.62
N VAL A 103 -7.46 0.48 -2.39
CA VAL A 103 -7.97 0.88 -3.72
C VAL A 103 -8.79 2.18 -3.64
N TYR A 104 -9.76 2.25 -2.73
CA TYR A 104 -10.60 3.44 -2.60
C TYR A 104 -9.82 4.68 -2.11
N GLY A 105 -8.74 4.48 -1.35
CA GLY A 105 -7.84 5.57 -0.97
C GLY A 105 -7.21 6.25 -2.18
N VAL A 106 -6.66 5.46 -3.11
CA VAL A 106 -6.11 5.99 -4.37
C VAL A 106 -7.19 6.60 -5.25
N ASP A 107 -8.36 5.95 -5.37
CA ASP A 107 -9.46 6.50 -6.16
C ASP A 107 -9.89 7.89 -5.65
N LEU A 108 -9.91 8.08 -4.32
CA LEU A 108 -10.22 9.39 -3.71
C LEU A 108 -9.17 10.44 -4.06
N SER A 109 -7.88 10.09 -4.07
CA SER A 109 -6.84 11.02 -4.51
C SER A 109 -6.94 11.38 -5.99
N TYR A 110 -7.25 10.41 -6.85
CA TYR A 110 -7.48 10.70 -8.27
C TYR A 110 -8.66 11.66 -8.44
N ILE A 111 -9.74 11.44 -7.68
CA ILE A 111 -10.89 12.36 -7.62
C ILE A 111 -10.48 13.77 -7.17
N LYS A 112 -9.60 13.89 -6.17
CA LYS A 112 -9.03 15.17 -5.70
C LYS A 112 -8.28 15.90 -6.79
N MET A 113 -7.42 15.21 -7.52
CA MET A 113 -6.62 15.79 -8.61
C MET A 113 -7.50 16.49 -9.66
N PHE A 114 -8.74 16.05 -9.84
CA PHE A 114 -9.71 16.66 -10.75
C PHE A 114 -10.79 17.52 -10.09
N ASN A 115 -10.67 17.77 -8.78
CA ASN A 115 -11.58 18.57 -7.97
C ASN A 115 -13.06 18.20 -8.16
N GLN A 116 -13.39 16.91 -7.95
CA GLN A 116 -14.76 16.39 -8.08
C GLN A 116 -15.39 16.15 -6.68
N PRO A 117 -15.97 17.19 -6.03
CA PRO A 117 -16.35 17.13 -4.61
C PRO A 117 -17.45 16.10 -4.32
N GLN A 118 -18.41 15.93 -5.24
CA GLN A 118 -19.50 14.96 -5.04
C GLN A 118 -19.00 13.51 -5.09
N ASP A 119 -18.04 13.22 -5.97
CA ASP A 119 -17.40 11.91 -6.03
C ASP A 119 -16.51 11.72 -4.80
N ALA A 120 -15.79 12.75 -4.37
CA ALA A 120 -14.93 12.70 -3.19
C ALA A 120 -15.73 12.32 -1.93
N LEU A 121 -16.89 12.95 -1.76
CA LEU A 121 -17.84 12.61 -0.69
C LEU A 121 -18.24 11.13 -0.73
N ASN A 122 -18.65 10.64 -1.91
CA ASN A 122 -19.13 9.27 -2.06
C ASN A 122 -18.02 8.25 -1.75
N TYR A 123 -16.79 8.51 -2.19
CA TYR A 123 -15.65 7.63 -1.94
C TYR A 123 -15.20 7.71 -0.47
N MET A 124 -15.24 8.89 0.15
CA MET A 124 -14.97 9.03 1.57
C MET A 124 -15.96 8.22 2.43
N LEU A 125 -17.26 8.25 2.10
CA LEU A 125 -18.25 7.43 2.79
C LEU A 125 -17.97 5.92 2.66
N VAL A 126 -17.48 5.49 1.49
CA VAL A 126 -17.05 4.09 1.28
C VAL A 126 -15.83 3.75 2.14
N ILE A 127 -14.80 4.60 2.16
CA ILE A 127 -13.59 4.40 2.99
C ILE A 127 -13.97 4.27 4.47
N ASN A 128 -14.81 5.18 4.99
CA ASN A 128 -15.29 5.12 6.37
C ASN A 128 -16.02 3.80 6.66
N LYS A 129 -16.94 3.41 5.76
CA LYS A 129 -17.68 2.16 5.87
C LYS A 129 -16.73 0.96 5.93
N LEU A 130 -15.76 0.87 5.01
CA LEU A 130 -14.81 -0.25 4.95
C LEU A 130 -13.90 -0.30 6.19
N ALA A 131 -13.46 0.85 6.71
CA ALA A 131 -12.70 0.90 7.95
C ALA A 131 -13.52 0.32 9.13
N ARG A 132 -14.80 0.69 9.24
CA ARG A 132 -15.70 0.11 10.26
C ARG A 132 -15.92 -1.39 10.07
N GLU A 133 -16.13 -1.84 8.84
CA GLU A 133 -16.28 -3.28 8.52
C GLU A 133 -14.98 -4.07 8.77
N LEU A 134 -13.82 -3.40 8.73
CA LEU A 134 -12.53 -3.97 9.12
C LEU A 134 -12.36 -4.09 10.64
N GLY A 135 -13.31 -3.56 11.41
CA GLY A 135 -13.35 -3.62 12.88
C GLY A 135 -12.65 -2.44 13.55
N ILE A 136 -12.41 -1.34 12.84
CA ILE A 136 -11.84 -0.13 13.43
C ILE A 136 -12.92 0.57 14.28
N PRO A 137 -12.68 0.81 15.59
CA PRO A 137 -13.65 1.45 16.47
C PRO A 137 -14.06 2.84 15.97
N GLU A 138 -15.34 3.16 16.08
CA GLU A 138 -15.88 4.45 15.61
C GLU A 138 -15.30 5.63 16.38
N GLU A 139 -14.91 5.42 17.63
CA GLU A 139 -14.34 6.45 18.51
C GLU A 139 -12.94 6.90 18.10
N ILE A 140 -12.22 6.08 17.34
CA ILE A 140 -10.89 6.44 16.82
C ILE A 140 -10.95 6.88 15.35
N LEU A 141 -12.05 6.61 14.65
CA LEU A 141 -12.23 7.10 13.28
C LEU A 141 -12.41 8.62 13.30
N ILE A 142 -11.56 9.32 12.56
CA ILE A 142 -11.54 10.80 12.47
C ILE A 142 -12.76 11.34 11.71
N ILE A 143 -13.45 10.45 11.00
CA ILE A 143 -14.60 10.78 10.16
C ILE A 143 -15.89 10.59 10.96
N SER A 144 -16.51 11.72 11.32
CA SER A 144 -17.92 11.76 11.71
C SER A 144 -18.76 12.25 10.51
N LEU A 145 -20.03 11.83 10.42
CA LEU A 145 -20.95 12.34 9.40
C LEU A 145 -21.06 13.88 9.45
N GLU A 146 -21.00 14.45 10.65
CA GLU A 146 -21.02 15.91 10.86
C GLU A 146 -19.76 16.60 10.29
N SER A 147 -18.59 15.97 10.43
CA SER A 147 -17.33 16.47 9.86
C SER A 147 -17.37 16.42 8.33
N ILE A 148 -17.92 15.36 7.74
CA ILE A 148 -18.09 15.25 6.30
C ILE A 148 -19.03 16.34 5.78
N GLU A 149 -20.21 16.50 6.41
CA GLU A 149 -21.22 17.49 6.00
C GLU A 149 -20.69 18.94 6.04
N LYS A 150 -19.79 19.26 6.98
CA LYS A 150 -19.16 20.58 7.09
C LYS A 150 -18.14 20.86 5.99
N ASN A 151 -17.54 19.83 5.39
CA ASN A 151 -16.42 19.96 4.45
C ASN A 151 -16.77 19.49 3.02
N LEU A 152 -18.07 19.31 2.71
CA LEU A 152 -18.53 18.78 1.42
C LEU A 152 -18.04 19.54 0.18
N ALA A 153 -17.74 20.83 0.32
CA ALA A 153 -17.28 21.67 -0.78
C ALA A 153 -15.75 21.72 -0.92
N ASP A 154 -15.02 21.09 0.01
CA ASP A 154 -13.56 21.14 0.10
C ASP A 154 -12.99 19.72 -0.07
N THR A 155 -12.55 19.43 -1.28
CA THR A 155 -12.00 18.13 -1.65
C THR A 155 -10.69 17.84 -0.89
N ASP A 156 -9.89 18.87 -0.58
CA ASP A 156 -8.63 18.71 0.15
C ASP A 156 -8.92 18.31 1.60
N SER A 157 -9.88 18.96 2.24
CA SER A 157 -10.34 18.59 3.59
C SER A 157 -10.86 17.13 3.64
N LEU A 158 -11.60 16.68 2.61
CA LEU A 158 -12.09 15.30 2.54
C LEU A 158 -10.94 14.29 2.39
N VAL A 159 -9.92 14.61 1.59
CA VAL A 159 -8.74 13.77 1.41
C VAL A 159 -7.90 13.72 2.69
N GLN A 160 -7.72 14.85 3.38
CA GLN A 160 -6.99 14.89 4.64
C GLN A 160 -7.66 13.98 5.68
N MET A 161 -8.98 14.06 5.84
CA MET A 161 -9.73 13.17 6.74
C MET A 161 -9.57 11.70 6.38
N ALA A 162 -9.56 11.39 5.09
CA ALA A 162 -9.34 10.03 4.63
C ALA A 162 -7.92 9.58 4.96
N SER A 163 -6.90 10.37 4.64
CA SER A 163 -5.50 10.11 4.97
C SER A 163 -5.33 9.81 6.46
N SER A 164 -5.85 10.67 7.34
CA SER A 164 -5.79 10.44 8.79
C SER A 164 -6.50 9.15 9.21
N THR A 165 -7.61 8.80 8.55
CA THR A 165 -8.32 7.54 8.79
C THR A 165 -7.48 6.32 8.40
N PHE A 166 -6.68 6.41 7.35
CA PHE A 166 -5.75 5.34 6.98
C PHE A 166 -4.66 5.14 8.02
N ALA A 167 -4.02 6.20 8.55
CA ALA A 167 -3.04 6.02 9.63
C ALA A 167 -3.66 5.37 10.86
N VAL A 168 -4.82 5.86 11.30
CA VAL A 168 -5.47 5.29 12.47
C VAL A 168 -5.81 3.82 12.22
N THR A 169 -6.31 3.49 11.04
CA THR A 169 -6.61 2.11 10.65
C THR A 169 -5.35 1.25 10.66
N GLU A 170 -4.26 1.71 10.04
CA GLU A 170 -3.00 0.99 9.97
C GLU A 170 -2.41 0.74 11.37
N ASN A 171 -2.33 1.78 12.19
CA ASN A 171 -1.79 1.69 13.54
C ASN A 171 -2.63 0.78 14.43
N TYR A 172 -3.95 0.90 14.37
CA TYR A 172 -4.85 -0.01 15.07
C TYR A 172 -4.64 -1.47 14.63
N LEU A 173 -4.55 -1.74 13.32
CA LEU A 173 -4.32 -3.10 12.83
C LEU A 173 -2.97 -3.65 13.31
N LYS A 174 -1.91 -2.84 13.32
CA LYS A 174 -0.60 -3.22 13.86
C LYS A 174 -0.69 -3.56 15.35
N GLU A 175 -1.29 -2.70 16.16
CA GLU A 175 -1.47 -2.93 17.61
C GLU A 175 -2.29 -4.20 17.91
N GLN A 176 -3.22 -4.56 17.03
CA GLN A 176 -4.03 -5.77 17.13
C GLN A 176 -3.36 -7.03 16.52
N ASN A 177 -2.07 -6.98 16.14
CA ASN A 177 -1.35 -8.07 15.47
C ASN A 177 -2.05 -8.54 14.16
N ARG A 178 -2.62 -7.58 13.42
CA ARG A 178 -3.27 -7.76 12.11
C ARG A 178 -2.47 -7.08 11.01
N GLU A 179 -1.14 -7.13 11.09
CA GLU A 179 -0.24 -6.49 10.14
C GLU A 179 -0.41 -7.00 8.71
N SER A 180 -0.87 -8.25 8.51
CA SER A 180 -1.20 -8.75 7.18
C SER A 180 -2.31 -7.93 6.51
N ALA A 181 -3.30 -7.47 7.27
CA ALA A 181 -4.36 -6.60 6.78
C ALA A 181 -3.84 -5.19 6.45
N ALA A 182 -2.97 -4.62 7.30
CA ALA A 182 -2.28 -3.37 6.99
C ALA A 182 -1.48 -3.48 5.68
N GLY A 183 -0.77 -4.58 5.47
CA GLY A 183 -0.05 -4.81 4.22
C GLY A 183 -0.92 -5.01 3.00
N LEU A 184 -2.11 -5.61 3.16
CA LEU A 184 -3.08 -5.69 2.09
C LEU A 184 -3.63 -4.32 1.68
N ILE A 185 -3.80 -3.38 2.62
CA ILE A 185 -4.17 -1.99 2.32
C ILE A 185 -3.12 -1.35 1.41
N ILE A 186 -1.85 -1.42 1.79
CA ILE A 186 -0.74 -0.87 1.00
C ILE A 186 -0.67 -1.53 -0.39
N LEU A 187 -0.80 -2.87 -0.45
CA LEU A 187 -0.82 -3.61 -1.71
C LEU A 187 -1.94 -3.15 -2.64
N GLY A 188 -3.16 -2.97 -2.10
CA GLY A 188 -4.32 -2.53 -2.85
C GLY A 188 -4.13 -1.13 -3.42
N GLY A 189 -3.63 -0.20 -2.60
CA GLY A 189 -3.29 1.15 -3.06
C GLY A 189 -2.21 1.15 -4.13
N TRP A 190 -1.13 0.39 -3.93
CA TRP A 190 -0.05 0.31 -4.90
C TRP A 190 -0.50 -0.21 -6.27
N VAL A 191 -1.30 -1.29 -6.27
CA VAL A 191 -1.88 -1.83 -7.52
C VAL A 191 -2.79 -0.81 -8.18
N GLU A 192 -3.61 -0.10 -7.40
CA GLU A 192 -4.55 0.88 -7.93
C GLU A 192 -3.86 2.07 -8.58
N ALA A 193 -2.84 2.62 -7.92
CA ALA A 193 -2.11 3.75 -8.44
C ALA A 193 -1.39 3.40 -9.74
N LEU A 194 -0.74 2.22 -9.80
CA LEU A 194 -0.12 1.75 -11.03
C LEU A 194 -1.15 1.48 -12.14
N TYR A 195 -2.33 0.96 -11.79
CA TYR A 195 -3.42 0.79 -12.75
C TYR A 195 -3.89 2.14 -13.32
N ILE A 196 -4.15 3.13 -12.47
CA ILE A 196 -4.55 4.48 -12.92
C ILE A 196 -3.46 5.10 -13.79
N ALA A 197 -2.19 5.00 -13.39
CA ALA A 197 -1.07 5.53 -14.17
C ALA A 197 -0.99 4.89 -15.57
N THR A 198 -1.07 3.57 -15.64
CA THR A 198 -0.97 2.83 -16.91
C THR A 198 -2.22 2.91 -17.78
N THR A 199 -3.39 3.18 -17.20
CA THR A 199 -4.67 3.19 -17.93
C THR A 199 -5.13 4.59 -18.31
N SER A 200 -4.95 5.58 -17.43
CA SER A 200 -5.45 6.94 -17.60
C SER A 200 -4.38 7.93 -18.05
N LEU A 201 -3.11 7.70 -17.69
CA LEU A 201 -2.03 8.65 -17.94
C LEU A 201 -1.19 8.24 -19.15
N TYR A 202 -0.96 6.94 -19.34
CA TYR A 202 -0.21 6.43 -20.47
C TYR A 202 -1.04 6.39 -21.77
N ASP A 203 -0.70 7.29 -22.71
CA ASP A 203 -1.19 7.28 -24.09
C ASP A 203 -0.27 6.42 -24.97
N GLU A 204 -0.82 5.35 -25.54
CA GLU A 204 -0.08 4.40 -26.40
C GLU A 204 0.32 5.03 -27.76
N GLU A 205 -0.47 5.97 -28.27
CA GLU A 205 -0.24 6.64 -29.55
C GLU A 205 0.79 7.76 -29.39
N ASN A 206 0.74 8.48 -28.27
CA ASN A 206 1.64 9.57 -27.94
C ASN A 206 2.23 9.44 -26.52
N PRO A 207 3.15 8.49 -26.31
CA PRO A 207 3.67 8.19 -24.99
C PRO A 207 4.47 9.37 -24.43
N ASN A 208 4.04 9.87 -23.27
CA ASN A 208 4.80 10.85 -22.51
C ASN A 208 5.93 10.12 -21.75
N GLN A 209 7.17 10.56 -22.00
CA GLN A 209 8.37 9.99 -21.42
C GLN A 209 8.39 10.06 -19.89
N GLU A 210 7.92 11.16 -19.30
CA GLU A 210 7.87 11.33 -17.84
C GLU A 210 6.96 10.27 -17.19
N ILE A 211 5.84 9.94 -17.84
CA ILE A 211 4.92 8.91 -17.36
C ILE A 211 5.56 7.52 -17.43
N ILE A 212 6.26 7.24 -18.54
CA ILE A 212 7.03 5.99 -18.68
C ILE A 212 8.06 5.88 -17.56
N GLU A 213 8.77 6.97 -17.26
CA GLU A 213 9.77 7.02 -16.21
C GLU A 213 9.14 6.76 -14.83
N ARG A 214 8.05 7.45 -14.49
CA ARG A 214 7.32 7.23 -13.23
C ARG A 214 6.76 5.82 -13.08
N ILE A 215 6.27 5.22 -14.17
CA ILE A 215 5.83 3.81 -14.19
C ILE A 215 7.03 2.90 -13.94
N ALA A 216 8.14 3.11 -14.66
CA ALA A 216 9.34 2.29 -14.55
C ALA A 216 9.96 2.34 -13.15
N GLU A 217 9.98 3.52 -12.53
CA GLU A 217 10.46 3.75 -11.16
C GLU A 217 9.71 2.92 -10.11
N GLN A 218 8.45 2.53 -10.37
CA GLN A 218 7.70 1.62 -9.50
C GLN A 218 8.35 0.24 -9.33
N LYS A 219 9.38 -0.09 -10.13
CA LYS A 219 10.27 -1.24 -9.90
C LYS A 219 10.77 -1.29 -8.46
N TYR A 220 11.15 -0.15 -7.89
CA TYR A 220 11.74 -0.08 -6.54
C TYR A 220 10.69 -0.27 -5.45
N SER A 221 9.58 0.45 -5.53
CA SER A 221 8.45 0.31 -4.59
C SER A 221 7.84 -1.10 -4.65
N LEU A 222 7.75 -1.73 -5.83
CA LEU A 222 7.33 -3.13 -5.98
C LEU A 222 8.25 -4.10 -5.23
N ASN A 223 9.58 -3.88 -5.30
CA ASN A 223 10.54 -4.73 -4.59
C ASN A 223 10.37 -4.63 -3.07
N SER A 224 10.13 -3.42 -2.55
CA SER A 224 9.87 -3.18 -1.14
C SER A 224 8.54 -3.80 -0.71
N LEU A 225 7.47 -3.62 -1.48
CA LEU A 225 6.17 -4.25 -1.25
C LEU A 225 6.27 -5.78 -1.21
N ILE A 226 6.91 -6.39 -2.22
CA ILE A 226 7.13 -7.84 -2.25
C ILE A 226 7.95 -8.31 -1.05
N SER A 227 8.96 -7.53 -0.63
CA SER A 227 9.81 -7.89 0.51
C SER A 227 9.07 -7.81 1.83
N PHE A 228 8.26 -6.77 2.01
CA PHE A 228 7.41 -6.59 3.18
C PHE A 228 6.34 -7.67 3.29
N MET A 229 5.62 -7.96 2.20
CA MET A 229 4.54 -8.94 2.19
C MET A 229 5.01 -10.38 2.45
N LYS A 230 6.30 -10.70 2.27
CA LYS A 230 6.87 -12.00 2.66
C LYS A 230 6.81 -12.29 4.15
N ASN A 231 6.73 -11.25 4.98
CA ASN A 231 6.64 -11.41 6.43
C ASN A 231 5.33 -12.04 6.89
N TYR A 232 4.30 -12.06 6.02
CA TYR A 232 2.95 -12.51 6.32
C TYR A 232 2.54 -13.71 5.44
N TYR A 233 3.47 -14.62 5.18
CA TYR A 233 3.27 -15.78 4.31
C TYR A 233 2.30 -16.83 4.86
N ASP A 234 1.95 -16.73 6.13
CA ASP A 234 0.94 -17.53 6.80
C ASP A 234 -0.49 -17.11 6.43
N ASP A 235 -0.69 -15.90 5.90
CA ASP A 235 -1.98 -15.45 5.36
C ASP A 235 -2.17 -15.93 3.89
N PRO A 236 -3.17 -16.79 3.60
CA PRO A 236 -3.39 -17.31 2.25
C PRO A 236 -3.66 -16.23 1.20
N MET A 237 -4.29 -15.12 1.59
CA MET A 237 -4.60 -14.01 0.67
C MET A 237 -3.34 -13.22 0.34
N VAL A 238 -2.42 -13.06 1.28
CA VAL A 238 -1.10 -12.48 1.01
C VAL A 238 -0.34 -13.36 0.02
N VAL A 239 -0.32 -14.68 0.23
CA VAL A 239 0.32 -15.63 -0.70
C VAL A 239 -0.32 -15.58 -2.09
N TYR A 240 -1.64 -15.40 -2.18
CA TYR A 240 -2.36 -15.26 -3.44
C TYR A 240 -1.87 -14.05 -4.23
N TYR A 241 -1.94 -12.84 -3.65
CA TYR A 241 -1.54 -11.62 -4.34
C TYR A 241 -0.03 -11.56 -4.61
N LEU A 242 0.80 -12.07 -3.70
CA LEU A 242 2.26 -12.09 -3.91
C LEU A 242 2.66 -12.92 -5.14
N ARG A 243 1.92 -13.99 -5.47
CA ARG A 243 2.17 -14.75 -6.69
C ARG A 243 1.97 -13.87 -7.93
N MET A 244 0.93 -13.04 -7.94
CA MET A 244 0.65 -12.15 -9.06
C MET A 244 1.67 -11.00 -9.13
N LEU A 245 2.02 -10.39 -7.99
CA LEU A 245 3.08 -9.38 -7.93
C LEU A 245 4.44 -9.93 -8.40
N LYS A 246 4.76 -11.20 -8.11
CA LYS A 246 5.95 -11.86 -8.65
C LYS A 246 5.89 -12.06 -10.16
N VAL A 247 4.71 -12.21 -10.76
CA VAL A 247 4.57 -12.24 -12.23
C VAL A 247 4.81 -10.84 -12.79
N LEU A 248 4.20 -9.82 -12.20
CA LEU A 248 4.42 -8.42 -12.59
C LEU A 248 5.91 -8.04 -12.49
N LYS A 249 6.57 -8.42 -11.39
CA LYS A 249 8.00 -8.17 -11.15
C LYS A 249 8.89 -8.68 -12.28
N LYS A 250 8.55 -9.80 -12.92
CA LYS A 250 9.36 -10.33 -14.04
C LYS A 250 9.52 -9.32 -15.17
N TYR A 251 8.48 -8.55 -15.47
CA TYR A 251 8.53 -7.52 -16.51
C TYR A 251 9.28 -6.27 -16.06
N PHE A 252 9.17 -5.92 -14.78
CA PHE A 252 10.01 -4.87 -14.17
C PHE A 252 11.51 -5.25 -14.14
N ASP A 253 11.83 -6.54 -14.16
CA ASP A 253 13.20 -7.04 -14.22
C ASP A 253 13.75 -7.14 -15.66
N GLU A 254 12.97 -6.83 -16.70
CA GLU A 254 13.40 -6.89 -18.11
C GLU A 254 14.15 -5.64 -18.60
N PHE A 255 14.17 -4.58 -17.81
CA PHE A 255 14.88 -3.32 -18.10
C PHE A 255 15.62 -2.82 -16.86
N GLU A 256 16.58 -1.92 -17.06
CA GLU A 256 17.33 -1.29 -15.99
C GLU A 256 17.17 0.23 -15.98
N ILE A 257 17.28 0.81 -14.78
CA ILE A 257 17.32 2.24 -14.57
C ILE A 257 18.77 2.58 -14.21
N TYR A 258 19.39 3.36 -15.08
CA TYR A 258 20.79 3.75 -14.99
C TYR A 258 20.89 5.18 -14.48
N PHE A 259 21.85 5.41 -13.59
CA PHE A 259 22.14 6.72 -13.04
C PHE A 259 23.54 7.18 -13.46
N GLU A 260 23.75 8.49 -13.54
CA GLU A 260 25.09 9.01 -13.76
C GLU A 260 26.00 8.71 -12.54
N LYS A 261 27.26 8.41 -12.82
CA LYS A 261 28.21 8.02 -11.77
C LYS A 261 28.48 9.21 -10.84
N GLY A 262 28.23 9.02 -9.55
CA GLY A 262 28.42 10.05 -8.53
C GLY A 262 27.24 11.01 -8.40
N ASP A 263 26.14 10.72 -9.08
CA ASP A 263 24.94 11.56 -9.13
C ASP A 263 23.80 11.04 -8.24
N VAL A 264 24.04 9.94 -7.53
CA VAL A 264 23.01 9.26 -6.72
C VAL A 264 23.23 9.55 -5.25
N GLU A 265 22.23 10.15 -4.62
CA GLU A 265 22.10 10.24 -3.17
C GLU A 265 20.98 9.32 -2.72
N ILE A 266 21.25 8.48 -1.72
CA ILE A 266 20.24 7.57 -1.16
C ILE A 266 19.86 8.10 0.21
N ASP A 267 18.65 8.65 0.29
CA ASP A 267 18.02 9.00 1.54
C ASP A 267 17.37 7.75 2.14
N THR A 268 17.98 7.23 3.20
CA THR A 268 17.47 6.05 3.91
C THR A 268 16.38 6.35 4.92
N VAL A 269 16.22 7.62 5.30
CA VAL A 269 15.18 8.06 6.24
C VAL A 269 13.87 8.20 5.48
N ASN A 270 13.87 8.95 4.39
CA ASN A 270 12.67 9.22 3.59
C ASN A 270 12.41 8.15 2.52
N GLN A 271 13.30 7.16 2.42
CA GLN A 271 13.24 6.07 1.45
C GLN A 271 13.16 6.55 -0.01
N VAL A 272 13.99 7.55 -0.31
CA VAL A 272 14.08 8.18 -1.64
C VAL A 272 15.49 8.07 -2.20
N ILE A 273 15.60 7.79 -3.49
CA ILE A 273 16.82 7.92 -4.26
C ILE A 273 16.72 9.24 -5.04
N LYS A 274 17.64 10.16 -4.78
CA LYS A 274 17.74 11.44 -5.52
C LYS A 274 18.82 11.31 -6.57
N ALA A 275 18.53 11.74 -7.79
CA ALA A 275 19.53 11.80 -8.86
C ALA A 275 19.33 13.01 -9.77
N ASN A 276 20.39 13.66 -10.26
CA ASN A 276 20.21 14.75 -11.22
C ASN A 276 19.83 14.25 -12.61
N LYS A 277 20.14 13.01 -13.01
CA LYS A 277 19.63 12.37 -14.24
C LYS A 277 19.56 10.85 -14.09
N ASN A 278 18.52 10.27 -14.67
CA ASN A 278 18.44 8.84 -14.93
C ASN A 278 18.19 8.59 -16.42
N HIS A 279 18.48 7.38 -16.88
CA HIS A 279 18.04 6.88 -18.18
C HIS A 279 17.62 5.43 -18.03
N MET A 280 16.70 4.96 -18.87
CA MET A 280 16.17 3.60 -18.81
C MET A 280 15.98 3.02 -20.20
N ASP A 281 16.16 1.71 -20.31
CA ASP A 281 16.02 0.95 -21.55
C ASP A 281 14.68 0.18 -21.63
N ILE A 282 13.60 0.81 -21.13
CA ILE A 282 12.26 0.23 -21.16
C ILE A 282 11.63 0.35 -22.56
N SER A 283 11.13 -0.78 -23.08
CA SER A 283 10.41 -0.80 -24.35
C SER A 283 8.91 -0.56 -24.16
N ARG A 284 8.23 -0.04 -25.20
CA ARG A 284 6.76 0.09 -25.21
C ARG A 284 6.05 -1.24 -24.97
N GLU A 285 6.63 -2.34 -25.48
CA GLU A 285 6.09 -3.67 -25.26
C GLU A 285 6.09 -4.04 -23.77
N ILE A 286 7.17 -3.73 -23.04
CA ILE A 286 7.26 -3.97 -21.60
C ILE A 286 6.22 -3.14 -20.84
N VAL A 287 6.07 -1.85 -21.17
CA VAL A 287 5.04 -0.98 -20.54
C VAL A 287 3.64 -1.57 -20.76
N PHE A 288 3.34 -2.05 -21.98
CA PHE A 288 2.07 -2.71 -22.28
C PHE A 288 1.87 -4.01 -21.48
N LYS A 289 2.93 -4.82 -21.29
CA LYS A 289 2.86 -6.02 -20.45
C LYS A 289 2.61 -5.67 -18.98
N ILE A 290 3.27 -4.64 -18.45
CA ILE A 290 3.03 -4.13 -17.10
C ILE A 290 1.57 -3.70 -16.94
N LYS A 291 1.04 -2.89 -17.87
CA LYS A 291 -0.37 -2.46 -17.93
C LYS A 291 -1.33 -3.65 -17.90
N SER A 292 -1.16 -4.61 -18.81
CA SER A 292 -2.06 -5.77 -18.92
C SER A 292 -2.05 -6.64 -17.65
N ILE A 293 -0.88 -6.80 -17.01
CA ILE A 293 -0.78 -7.59 -15.77
C ILE A 293 -1.37 -6.83 -14.59
N VAL A 294 -1.15 -5.52 -14.47
CA VAL A 294 -1.76 -4.73 -13.38
C VAL A 294 -3.29 -4.66 -13.53
N GLU A 295 -3.82 -4.56 -14.75
CA GLU A 295 -5.26 -4.68 -15.04
C GLU A 295 -5.83 -6.02 -14.56
N THR A 296 -5.10 -7.11 -14.81
CA THR A 296 -5.48 -8.45 -14.35
C THR A 296 -5.46 -8.55 -12.83
N ILE A 297 -4.42 -8.03 -12.17
CA ILE A 297 -4.31 -8.01 -10.70
C ILE A 297 -5.43 -7.20 -10.09
N ARG A 298 -5.68 -6.00 -10.62
CA ARG A 298 -6.79 -5.15 -10.18
C ARG A 298 -8.12 -5.86 -10.32
N GLY A 299 -8.36 -6.53 -11.45
CA GLY A 299 -9.55 -7.35 -11.67
C GLY A 299 -9.81 -8.34 -10.54
N GLU A 300 -8.78 -9.07 -10.10
CA GLU A 300 -8.87 -10.01 -8.97
C GLU A 300 -9.12 -9.33 -7.61
N ILE A 301 -8.68 -8.08 -7.44
CA ILE A 301 -8.87 -7.30 -6.21
C ILE A 301 -10.33 -6.83 -6.09
N VAL A 302 -10.88 -6.23 -7.14
CA VAL A 302 -12.20 -5.56 -7.12
C VAL A 302 -13.37 -6.46 -7.50
N ILE A 303 -13.20 -7.78 -7.48
CA ILE A 303 -14.29 -8.76 -7.58
C ILE A 303 -14.82 -9.11 -6.19
#